data_AF-A0A2E9MSU6-F1
#
_entry.id   AF-A0A2E9MSU6-F1
#
_cell.length_a   1.000
_cell.length_b   1.000
_cell.length_c   1.000
_cell.angle_alpha   90.00
_cell.angle_beta   90.00
_cell.angle_gamma   90.00
#
_symmetry.space_group_name_H-M   'P 1'
#
loop_
_entity.id
_entity.type
_entity.pdbx_description
1 polymer ?
#
loop_
_entity_poly.entity_id
_entity_poly.type
_entity_poly.pdbx_seq_one_letter_code
_entity_poly.pdbx_strand_id
1 'polypeptide(L)'
;MTGKKFDPIIMEWISFSRNPNHNLIEKCLKLAQILEYPELDISKYIEKINEIGDSLKLKISNIKNPTYLISVLNEHFFDSYGF
;
A
#
# COMPACT_ATOMS: atom_id res chain seq x y z
N MET A 1 10.32 38.48 -8.85
CA MET A 1 9.61 37.19 -9.03
C MET A 1 10.62 36.09 -8.82
N THR A 2 10.60 35.43 -7.65
CA THR A 2 11.49 34.31 -7.35
C THR A 2 11.05 33.13 -8.21
N GLY A 3 11.82 32.80 -9.25
CA GLY A 3 11.57 31.62 -10.06
C GLY A 3 11.56 30.40 -9.14
N LYS A 4 10.41 29.73 -9.03
CA LYS A 4 10.33 28.45 -8.31
C LYS A 4 11.39 27.54 -8.94
N LYS A 5 12.41 27.18 -8.15
CA LYS A 5 13.41 26.20 -8.55
C LYS A 5 12.66 24.96 -9.03
N PHE A 6 12.91 24.57 -10.27
CA PHE A 6 12.36 23.35 -10.84
C PHE A 6 12.92 22.17 -10.05
N ASP A 7 12.05 21.44 -9.35
CA ASP A 7 12.41 20.23 -8.63
C ASP A 7 11.83 19.03 -9.39
N PRO A 8 12.67 18.22 -10.06
CA PRO A 8 12.24 17.05 -10.80
C PRO A 8 11.43 16.07 -9.96
N ILE A 9 11.75 15.94 -8.67
CA ILE A 9 11.10 15.00 -7.76
C ILE A 9 9.66 15.46 -7.46
N ILE A 10 9.48 16.75 -7.20
CA ILE A 10 8.14 17.32 -6.96
C ILE A 10 7.28 17.20 -8.23
N MET A 11 7.88 17.40 -9.41
CA MET A 11 7.18 17.27 -10.69
C MET A 11 6.75 15.82 -10.96
N GLU A 12 7.65 14.86 -10.71
CA GLU A 12 7.36 13.44 -10.81
C GLU A 12 6.21 13.03 -9.89
N TRP A 13 6.26 13.44 -8.62
CA TRP A 13 5.19 13.18 -7.66
C TRP A 13 3.84 13.78 -8.10
N ILE A 14 3.82 15.03 -8.55
CA ILE A 14 2.59 15.70 -9.02
C ILE A 14 2.02 14.97 -10.24
N SER A 15 2.87 14.57 -11.19
CA SER A 15 2.44 13.85 -12.38
C SER A 15 1.81 12.51 -12.02
N PHE A 16 2.47 11.73 -11.15
CA PHE A 16 1.98 10.41 -10.74
C PHE A 16 0.70 10.51 -9.88
N SER A 17 0.68 11.39 -8.88
CA SER A 17 -0.44 11.52 -7.94
C SER A 17 -1.73 12.05 -8.57
N ARG A 18 -1.63 12.88 -9.61
CA ARG A 18 -2.79 13.40 -10.36
C ARG A 18 -3.34 12.44 -11.39
N ASN A 19 -2.62 11.38 -11.73
CA ASN A 19 -3.13 10.37 -12.65
C ASN A 19 -4.33 9.64 -12.01
N PRO A 20 -5.52 9.68 -12.63
CA PRO A 20 -6.71 9.00 -12.09
C PRO A 20 -6.61 7.48 -12.16
N ASN A 21 -5.69 6.92 -12.96
CA ASN A 21 -5.49 5.48 -13.10
C ASN A 21 -4.76 4.85 -11.90
N HIS A 22 -4.11 5.67 -11.07
CA HIS A 22 -3.45 5.20 -9.86
C HIS A 22 -4.35 5.37 -8.65
N ASN A 23 -4.48 4.30 -7.86
CA ASN A 23 -5.19 4.32 -6.59
C ASN A 23 -4.32 4.90 -5.46
N LEU A 24 -4.88 4.94 -4.25
CA LEU A 24 -4.19 5.49 -3.08
C LEU A 24 -2.93 4.69 -2.71
N ILE A 25 -2.97 3.36 -2.81
CA ILE A 25 -1.85 2.47 -2.47
C ILE A 25 -0.67 2.73 -3.42
N GLU A 26 -0.92 2.76 -4.73
CA GLU A 26 0.08 3.10 -5.74
C GLU A 26 0.73 4.45 -5.47
N LYS A 27 -0.08 5.45 -5.10
CA LYS A 27 0.41 6.80 -4.78
C LYS A 27 1.27 6.80 -3.52
N CYS A 28 0.88 6.09 -2.47
CA CYS A 28 1.69 5.95 -1.27
C CYS A 28 3.03 5.25 -1.55
N LEU A 29 3.02 4.16 -2.33
CA LEU A 29 4.23 3.44 -2.73
C LEU A 29 5.14 4.33 -3.59
N LYS A 30 4.59 5.12 -4.51
CA LYS A 30 5.37 6.08 -5.29
C LYS A 30 6.03 7.15 -4.41
N LEU A 31 5.30 7.66 -3.42
CA LEU A 31 5.85 8.64 -2.49
C LEU A 31 7.00 8.04 -1.67
N ALA A 32 6.83 6.81 -1.16
CA ALA A 32 7.89 6.09 -0.46
C ALA A 32 9.12 5.84 -1.36
N GLN A 33 8.89 5.46 -2.62
CA GLN A 33 9.95 5.28 -3.61
C GLN A 33 10.77 6.56 -3.81
N ILE A 34 10.08 7.69 -3.91
CA ILE A 34 10.70 9.00 -4.10
C ILE A 34 11.51 9.44 -2.87
N LEU A 35 10.98 9.23 -1.66
CA LEU A 35 11.57 9.82 -0.44
C LEU A 35 12.69 8.99 0.17
N GLU A 36 12.51 7.67 0.25
CA GLU A 36 13.36 6.81 1.10
C GLU A 36 13.79 5.50 0.42
N TYR A 37 13.02 5.00 -0.56
CA TYR A 37 13.21 3.67 -1.14
C TYR A 37 13.28 3.70 -2.66
N PRO A 38 14.33 4.29 -3.28
CA PRO A 38 14.41 4.44 -4.74
C PRO A 38 14.30 3.13 -5.51
N GLU A 39 14.72 2.01 -4.91
CA GLU A 39 14.66 0.66 -5.49
C GLU A 39 13.29 -0.06 -5.29
N LEU A 40 12.29 0.62 -4.71
CA LEU A 40 10.97 0.04 -4.48
C LEU A 40 10.28 -0.26 -5.81
N ASP A 41 9.95 -1.52 -6.07
CA ASP A 41 9.14 -1.94 -7.22
C ASP A 41 7.65 -1.87 -6.87
N ILE A 42 6.97 -0.82 -7.35
CA ILE A 42 5.57 -0.56 -7.04
C ILE A 42 4.68 -1.74 -7.45
N SER A 43 4.88 -2.31 -8.64
CA SER A 43 4.06 -3.41 -9.15
C SER A 43 4.20 -4.66 -8.30
N LYS A 44 5.44 -5.01 -7.92
CA LYS A 44 5.71 -6.14 -7.04
C LYS A 44 5.08 -5.98 -5.65
N TYR A 45 5.11 -4.78 -5.08
CA TYR A 45 4.49 -4.53 -3.77
C TYR A 45 2.96 -4.57 -3.85
N ILE A 46 2.35 -4.12 -4.96
CA ILE A 46 0.91 -4.25 -5.18
C ILE A 46 0.50 -5.73 -5.27
N GLU A 47 1.25 -6.53 -6.03
CA GLU A 47 1.01 -7.97 -6.13
C GLU A 47 1.04 -8.62 -4.74
N LYS A 48 2.08 -8.35 -3.96
CA LYS A 48 2.20 -8.85 -2.58
C LYS A 48 1.03 -8.41 -1.67
N ILE A 49 0.57 -7.16 -1.78
CA ILE A 49 -0.58 -6.67 -1.01
C ILE A 49 -1.86 -7.42 -1.41
N ASN A 50 -2.06 -7.66 -2.71
CA ASN A 50 -3.22 -8.41 -3.20
C ASN A 50 -3.19 -9.87 -2.72
N GLU A 51 -2.04 -10.54 -2.76
CA GLU A 51 -1.87 -11.90 -2.25
C GLU A 51 -2.23 -12.01 -0.75
N ILE A 52 -1.76 -11.04 0.06
CA ILE A 52 -2.12 -10.96 1.49
C ILE A 52 -3.63 -10.75 1.66
N GLY A 53 -4.22 -9.84 0.87
CA GLY A 53 -5.64 -9.55 0.90
C GLY A 53 -6.51 -10.75 0.54
N ASP A 54 -6.13 -11.49 -0.50
CA ASP A 54 -6.84 -12.70 -0.95
C ASP A 54 -6.73 -13.83 0.07
N SER A 55 -5.52 -14.05 0.61
CA SER A 55 -5.28 -15.01 1.69
C SER A 55 -6.15 -14.70 2.91
N LEU A 56 -6.20 -13.42 3.33
CA LEU A 56 -7.03 -12.98 4.45
C LEU A 56 -8.52 -13.18 4.16
N LYS A 57 -8.97 -12.78 2.97
CA LYS A 57 -10.37 -12.92 2.54
C LYS A 57 -10.82 -14.38 2.59
N LEU A 58 -9.99 -15.32 2.15
CA LEU A 58 -10.28 -16.75 2.25
C LEU A 58 -10.46 -17.19 3.71
N LYS A 59 -9.56 -16.77 4.62
CA LYS A 59 -9.63 -17.10 6.06
C LYS A 59 -10.90 -16.58 6.73
N ILE A 60 -11.38 -15.38 6.37
CA ILE A 60 -12.51 -14.74 7.05
C ILE A 60 -13.87 -14.95 6.37
N SER A 61 -13.89 -15.38 5.11
CA SER A 61 -15.09 -15.47 4.26
C SER A 61 -16.26 -16.24 4.87
N ASN A 62 -15.99 -17.25 5.70
CA ASN A 62 -17.00 -18.15 6.25
C ASN A 62 -17.30 -17.89 7.75
N ILE A 63 -16.73 -16.84 8.35
CA ILE A 63 -16.90 -16.54 9.77
C ILE A 63 -18.15 -15.68 9.99
N LYS A 64 -19.17 -16.27 10.62
CA LYS A 64 -20.42 -15.57 10.97
C LYS A 64 -20.40 -14.88 12.33
N ASN A 65 -19.53 -15.34 13.25
CA ASN A 65 -19.44 -14.80 14.61
C ASN A 65 -18.43 -13.63 14.63
N PRO A 66 -18.86 -12.40 14.99
CA PRO A 66 -17.98 -11.23 14.97
C PRO A 66 -16.82 -11.30 15.97
N THR A 67 -17.02 -11.88 17.15
CA THR A 67 -15.95 -12.05 18.14
C THR A 67 -14.87 -13.00 17.64
N TYR A 68 -15.27 -14.10 17.02
CA TYR A 68 -14.34 -15.05 16.42
C TYR A 68 -13.59 -14.44 15.23
N LEU A 69 -14.26 -13.61 14.42
CA LEU A 69 -13.62 -12.85 13.35
C LEU A 69 -12.48 -11.98 13.90
N ILE A 70 -12.73 -11.24 14.99
CA ILE A 70 -11.70 -10.41 15.64
C ILE A 70 -10.51 -11.27 16.08
N SER A 71 -10.75 -12.43 16.69
CA SER A 71 -9.66 -13.34 17.10
C SER A 71 -8.81 -13.81 15.90
N VAL A 72 -9.44 -14.20 14.79
CA VAL A 72 -8.74 -14.63 13.57
C VAL A 72 -7.94 -13.49 12.94
N LEU A 73 -8.48 -12.27 12.96
CA LEU A 73 -7.75 -11.08 12.51
C LEU A 73 -6.52 -10.83 13.39
N ASN A 74 -6.67 -10.90 14.71
CA ASN A 74 -5.55 -10.72 15.64
C ASN A 74 -4.45 -11.76 15.41
N GLU A 75 -4.80 -13.04 15.31
CA GLU A 75 -3.83 -14.11 15.02
C GLU A 75 -3.13 -13.85 13.67
N HIS A 76 -3.87 -13.42 12.64
CA HIS A 76 -3.26 -13.15 11.36
C HIS A 76 -2.29 -11.96 11.39
N PHE A 77 -2.63 -10.86 12.07
CA PHE A 77 -1.78 -9.67 12.08
C PHE A 77 -0.62 -9.79 13.06
N PHE A 78 -0.85 -10.27 14.27
CA PHE A 78 0.16 -10.30 15.33
C PHE A 78 1.03 -11.56 15.26
N ASP A 79 0.43 -12.75 15.07
CA ASP A 79 1.22 -13.99 15.11
C ASP A 79 1.88 -14.30 13.76
N SER A 80 1.23 -13.99 12.63
CA SER A 80 1.80 -14.29 11.30
C SER A 80 2.79 -13.23 10.79
N TYR A 81 2.57 -11.95 11.13
CA TYR A 81 3.39 -10.84 10.61
C TYR A 81 4.19 -10.09 11.68
N GLY A 82 3.96 -10.32 12.97
CA GLY A 82 4.82 -9.83 14.05
C GLY A 82 4.76 -8.32 14.31
N PHE A 83 3.60 -7.68 14.09
CA PHE A 83 3.39 -6.27 14.45
C PHE A 83 3.42 -6.02 15.96
#